data_AF-A0A7R9DIV1-F1
#
_entry.id   AF-A0A7R9DIV1-F1
#
_cell.length_a   1.000
_cell.length_b   1.000
_cell.length_c   1.000
_cell.angle_alpha   90.00
_cell.angle_beta   90.00
_cell.angle_gamma   90.00
#
_symmetry.space_group_name_H-M   'P 1'
#
loop_
_entity.id
_entity.type
_entity.pdbx_description
1 polymer ?
#
loop_
_entity_poly.entity_id
_entity_poly.type
_entity_poly.pdbx_seq_one_letter_code
_entity_poly.pdbx_strand_id
1 'polypeptide(L)'
;MAIGPLSPGDPHSFSRPDDVAVSHMHLSLEVDFERNTLSGFVDLTVDRKLKKATTLILDSRDEKFLQIIDQKTGISLDYSVDEHILSFGSKLSISLPKVPDDNLVIRIKYETSPSAESLQWLKPEQTCGKKLPYLFSQCQVII
;
A
#
# COMPACT_ATOMS: atom_id res chain seq x y z
N MET A 1 -9.64 24.31 6.35
CA MET A 1 -8.32 24.55 6.95
C MET A 1 -7.29 24.07 5.96
N ALA A 2 -6.25 24.86 5.67
CA ALA A 2 -5.16 24.37 4.83
C ALA A 2 -4.41 23.29 5.61
N ILE A 3 -4.46 22.06 5.12
CA ILE A 3 -3.60 20.97 5.59
C ILE A 3 -2.17 21.38 5.24
N GLY A 4 -1.32 21.51 6.26
CA GLY A 4 0.11 21.75 6.06
C GLY A 4 0.76 20.60 5.28
N PRO A 5 2.05 20.70 4.94
CA PRO A 5 2.76 19.63 4.24
C PRO A 5 2.61 18.30 5.01
N LEU A 6 2.23 17.23 4.31
CA LEU A 6 1.98 15.92 4.92
C LEU A 6 3.26 15.33 5.51
N SER A 7 4.39 15.46 4.80
CA SER A 7 5.73 15.15 5.30
C SER A 7 6.72 16.26 4.96
N PRO A 8 7.86 16.38 5.69
CA PRO A 8 8.89 17.39 5.42
C PRO A 8 9.59 17.24 4.07
N GLY A 9 9.67 16.03 3.52
CA GLY A 9 10.37 15.72 2.27
C GLY A 9 9.48 15.73 1.03
N ASP A 10 8.21 15.37 1.18
CA ASP A 10 7.21 15.39 0.12
C ASP A 10 5.83 15.80 0.70
N PRO A 11 5.29 16.97 0.31
CA PRO A 11 3.99 17.42 0.80
C PRO A 11 2.81 16.57 0.30
N HIS A 12 3.01 15.64 -0.64
CA HIS A 12 1.97 14.78 -1.22
C HIS A 12 1.93 13.35 -0.64
N SER A 13 2.82 13.03 0.30
CA SER A 13 2.90 11.70 0.92
C SER A 13 2.87 11.82 2.44
N PHE A 14 2.15 10.91 3.10
CA PHE A 14 2.20 10.71 4.54
C PHE A 14 3.46 9.96 4.98
N SER A 15 4.09 9.21 4.06
CA SER A 15 5.22 8.33 4.39
C SER A 15 6.40 9.10 4.98
N ARG A 16 7.16 8.40 5.83
CA ARG A 16 8.37 8.93 6.50
C ARG A 16 9.59 8.06 6.22
N PRO A 17 10.09 8.04 4.98
CA PRO A 17 11.28 7.26 4.62
C PRO A 17 12.55 7.71 5.35
N ASP A 18 12.55 8.93 5.88
CA ASP A 18 13.58 9.46 6.77
C ASP A 18 13.59 8.82 8.16
N ASP A 19 12.46 8.22 8.58
CA ASP A 19 12.34 7.44 9.82
C ASP A 19 12.50 5.94 9.53
N VAL A 20 11.68 5.42 8.61
CA VAL A 20 11.64 4.02 8.19
C VAL A 20 11.41 3.96 6.68
N ALA A 21 12.40 3.46 5.93
CA ALA A 21 12.31 3.36 4.48
C ALA A 21 11.93 1.95 4.06
N VAL A 22 11.19 1.81 2.95
CA VAL A 22 11.05 0.53 2.24
C VAL A 22 12.20 0.40 1.26
N SER A 23 12.99 -0.66 1.37
CA SER A 23 14.17 -0.92 0.51
C SER A 23 13.91 -1.97 -0.57
N HIS A 24 12.92 -2.84 -0.36
CA HIS A 24 12.50 -3.83 -1.36
C HIS A 24 11.01 -4.12 -1.26
N MET A 25 10.41 -4.44 -2.40
CA MET A 25 9.01 -4.79 -2.52
C MET A 25 8.88 -6.07 -3.36
N HIS A 26 8.20 -7.07 -2.81
CA HIS A 26 7.76 -8.26 -3.53
C HIS A 26 6.23 -8.31 -3.55
N LEU A 27 5.66 -8.41 -4.74
CA LEU A 27 4.22 -8.33 -4.97
C LEU A 27 3.70 -9.64 -5.56
N SER A 28 2.71 -10.24 -4.92
CA SER A 28 2.03 -11.45 -5.38
C SER A 28 0.54 -11.21 -5.39
N LEU A 29 -0.02 -11.01 -6.58
CA LEU A 29 -1.42 -10.64 -6.79
C LEU A 29 -2.13 -11.60 -7.74
N GLU A 30 -3.40 -11.84 -7.44
CA GLU A 30 -4.37 -12.47 -8.30
C GLU A 30 -5.29 -11.41 -8.90
N VAL A 31 -5.60 -11.57 -10.20
CA VAL A 31 -6.45 -10.67 -10.96
C VAL A 31 -7.84 -11.28 -11.08
N ASP A 32 -8.85 -10.59 -10.55
CA ASP A 32 -10.25 -11.00 -10.66
C ASP A 32 -11.01 -10.01 -11.57
N PHE A 33 -11.31 -10.43 -12.80
CA PHE A 33 -12.08 -9.64 -13.77
C PHE A 33 -13.59 -9.63 -13.52
N GLU A 34 -14.12 -10.57 -12.72
CA GLU A 34 -15.54 -10.57 -12.37
C GLU A 34 -15.83 -9.54 -11.30
N ARG A 35 -14.94 -9.45 -10.31
CA ARG A 35 -15.02 -8.50 -9.20
C ARG A 35 -14.31 -7.18 -9.49
N ASN A 36 -13.48 -7.12 -10.53
CA ASN A 36 -12.57 -6.01 -10.83
C ASN A 36 -11.66 -5.67 -9.64
N THR A 37 -11.05 -6.69 -9.04
CA THR A 37 -10.16 -6.52 -7.89
C THR A 37 -8.83 -7.20 -8.11
N LEU A 38 -7.77 -6.61 -7.57
CA LEU A 38 -6.51 -7.28 -7.31
C LEU A 38 -6.50 -7.72 -5.85
N SER A 39 -6.17 -8.97 -5.58
CA SER A 39 -6.06 -9.48 -4.21
C SER A 39 -4.80 -10.30 -4.04
N GLY A 40 -4.22 -10.28 -2.84
CA GLY A 40 -3.00 -11.02 -2.57
C GLY A 40 -2.20 -10.40 -1.45
N PHE A 41 -0.88 -10.29 -1.63
CA PHE A 41 -0.01 -9.66 -0.64
C PHE A 41 1.15 -8.91 -1.26
N VAL A 42 1.65 -7.95 -0.48
CA VAL A 42 2.94 -7.32 -0.67
C VAL A 42 3.84 -7.61 0.52
N ASP A 43 5.08 -7.98 0.25
CA ASP A 43 6.15 -8.09 1.24
C ASP A 43 7.07 -6.87 1.09
N LEU A 44 7.16 -6.07 2.15
CA LEU A 44 7.97 -4.86 2.22
C LEU A 44 9.17 -5.11 3.13
N THR A 45 10.38 -5.06 2.57
CA THR A 45 11.61 -5.03 3.38
C THR A 45 11.82 -3.60 3.87
N VAL A 46 11.98 -3.44 5.18
CA VAL A 46 12.03 -2.11 5.81
C VAL A 46 13.35 -1.85 6.51
N ASP A 47 13.90 -0.66 6.27
CA ASP A 47 15.11 -0.16 6.89
C ASP A 47 14.76 0.92 7.91
N ARG A 48 15.05 0.69 9.19
CA ARG A 48 14.91 1.75 10.21
C ARG A 48 16.07 2.72 10.13
N LYS A 49 15.85 3.90 9.54
CA LYS A 49 16.86 4.97 9.48
C LYS A 49 17.05 5.62 10.86
N LEU A 50 15.97 5.79 11.62
CA LEU A 50 16.03 6.16 13.02
C LEU A 50 15.79 4.96 13.92
N LYS A 51 16.77 4.62 14.77
CA LYS A 51 16.64 3.50 15.73
C LYS A 51 15.44 3.63 16.69
N LYS A 52 15.01 4.86 16.96
CA LYS A 52 13.84 5.17 17.81
C LYS A 52 12.50 5.09 17.08
N ALA A 53 12.49 4.91 15.75
CA ALA A 53 11.26 4.80 14.99
C ALA A 53 10.55 3.47 15.33
N THR A 54 9.29 3.60 15.72
CA THR A 54 8.43 2.47 16.13
C THR A 54 7.30 2.22 15.15
N THR A 55 7.19 3.01 14.09
CA THR A 55 6.04 2.99 13.19
C THR A 55 6.53 3.11 11.75
N LEU A 56 6.05 2.23 10.88
CA LEU A 56 6.12 2.43 9.43
C LEU A 56 4.85 3.17 9.00
N ILE A 57 5.01 4.22 8.21
CA ILE A 57 3.90 4.99 7.64
C ILE A 57 3.88 4.78 6.13
N LEU A 58 2.74 4.36 5.60
CA LEU A 58 2.49 4.12 4.18
C LEU A 58 1.30 4.95 3.71
N ASP A 59 1.32 5.33 2.43
CA ASP A 59 0.15 5.88 1.74
C ASP A 59 -0.78 4.74 1.32
N SER A 60 -2.10 4.97 1.40
CA SER A 60 -3.13 4.00 1.03
C SER A 60 -4.32 4.72 0.42
N ARG A 61 -4.97 4.13 -0.59
CA ARG A 61 -6.24 4.61 -1.16
C ARG A 61 -7.18 3.45 -1.44
N ASP A 62 -8.22 3.36 -0.62
CA ASP A 62 -9.36 2.47 -0.82
C ASP A 62 -8.99 0.96 -0.92
N GLU A 63 -7.92 0.54 -0.24
CA GLU A 63 -7.59 -0.88 -0.09
C GLU A 63 -8.25 -1.46 1.17
N LYS A 64 -8.69 -2.71 1.03
CA LYS A 64 -9.14 -3.51 2.16
C LYS A 64 -7.96 -4.32 2.70
N PHE A 65 -7.43 -3.89 3.84
CA PHE A 65 -6.41 -4.67 4.57
C PHE A 65 -7.04 -5.87 5.26
N LEU A 66 -6.52 -7.07 4.96
CA LEU A 66 -7.00 -8.33 5.52
C LEU A 66 -6.11 -8.81 6.68
N GLN A 67 -4.80 -8.60 6.56
CA GLN A 67 -3.82 -9.03 7.57
C GLN A 67 -2.50 -8.29 7.35
N ILE A 68 -1.87 -7.85 8.44
CA ILE A 68 -0.50 -7.31 8.43
C ILE A 68 0.32 -8.10 9.46
N ILE A 69 1.42 -8.71 9.03
CA ILE A 69 2.28 -9.55 9.86
C ILE A 69 3.76 -9.25 9.62
N ASP A 70 4.58 -9.58 10.61
CA ASP A 70 6.00 -9.86 10.38
C ASP A 70 6.10 -11.18 9.60
N GLN A 71 6.69 -11.14 8.41
CA GLN A 71 6.76 -12.28 7.50
C GLN A 71 7.60 -13.43 8.06
N LYS A 72 8.63 -13.13 8.86
CA LYS A 72 9.58 -14.12 9.41
C LYS A 72 8.98 -14.85 10.59
N THR A 73 8.26 -14.13 11.46
CA THR A 73 7.69 -14.71 12.70
C THR A 73 6.23 -15.13 12.54
N GLY A 74 5.52 -14.61 11.54
CA GLY A 74 4.08 -14.81 11.35
C GLY A 74 3.21 -14.04 12.35
N ILE A 75 3.81 -13.20 13.20
CA ILE A 75 3.11 -12.46 14.25
C ILE A 75 2.38 -11.26 13.63
N SER A 76 1.11 -11.08 13.99
CA SER A 76 0.31 -9.90 13.60
C SER A 76 0.91 -8.61 14.14
N LEU A 77 0.95 -7.59 13.29
CA LEU A 77 1.38 -6.24 13.65
C LEU A 77 0.15 -5.36 13.81
N ASP A 78 0.12 -4.57 14.88
CA ASP A 78 -0.94 -3.59 15.09
C ASP A 78 -0.84 -2.49 14.04
N TYR A 79 -1.97 -2.09 13.47
CA TYR A 79 -2.02 -1.00 12.51
C TYR A 79 -3.28 -0.15 12.68
N SER A 80 -3.21 1.09 12.19
CA SER A 80 -4.36 1.99 12.08
C SER A 80 -4.39 2.64 10.71
N VAL A 81 -5.59 2.92 10.22
CA VAL A 81 -5.82 3.67 8.98
C VAL A 81 -6.57 4.93 9.36
N ASP A 82 -5.98 6.09 9.06
CA ASP A 82 -6.59 7.38 9.34
C ASP A 82 -7.72 7.69 8.35
N GLU A 83 -8.55 8.69 8.67
CA GLU A 83 -9.62 9.16 7.79
C GLU A 83 -9.09 9.55 6.41
N HIS A 84 -9.89 9.24 5.39
CA HIS A 84 -9.55 9.51 4.00
C HIS A 84 -9.55 11.02 3.72
N ILE A 85 -8.45 11.51 3.14
CA ILE A 85 -8.30 12.87 2.64
C ILE A 85 -8.38 12.84 1.12
N LEU A 86 -9.38 13.50 0.55
CA LEU A 86 -9.77 13.42 -0.88
C LEU A 86 -8.60 13.37 -1.88
N SER A 87 -7.58 14.21 -1.69
CA SER A 87 -6.44 14.30 -2.62
C SER A 87 -5.29 13.33 -2.31
N PHE A 88 -5.23 12.75 -1.12
CA PHE A 88 -4.06 12.03 -0.63
C PHE A 88 -4.36 10.60 -0.16
N GLY A 89 -5.63 10.21 -0.09
CA GLY A 89 -6.04 8.94 0.48
C GLY A 89 -5.93 8.94 2.01
N SER A 90 -5.58 7.79 2.57
CA SER A 90 -5.46 7.53 4.00
C SER A 90 -4.02 7.21 4.40
N LYS A 91 -3.65 7.61 5.62
CA LYS A 91 -2.39 7.22 6.23
C LYS A 91 -2.52 5.85 6.90
N LEU A 92 -1.76 4.87 6.43
CA LEU A 92 -1.61 3.56 7.09
C LEU A 92 -0.40 3.61 8.04
N SER A 93 -0.65 3.42 9.34
CA SER A 93 0.40 3.38 10.37
C SER A 93 0.54 1.96 10.91
N ILE A 94 1.71 1.33 10.74
CA ILE A 94 1.99 -0.05 11.19
C ILE A 94 3.01 0.00 12.32
N SER A 95 2.67 -0.59 13.47
CA SER A 95 3.55 -0.69 14.63
C SER A 95 4.65 -1.71 14.38
N LEU A 96 5.89 -1.27 14.54
CA LEU A 96 7.07 -2.11 14.36
C LEU A 96 7.48 -2.78 15.67
N PRO A 97 8.11 -3.97 15.62
CA PRO A 97 8.66 -4.63 16.80
C PRO A 97 9.61 -3.71 17.59
N LYS A 98 9.57 -3.75 18.93
CA LYS A 98 10.41 -2.90 19.77
C LYS A 98 11.90 -3.19 19.60
N VAL A 99 12.27 -4.45 19.41
CA VAL A 99 13.63 -4.87 19.12
C VAL A 99 13.86 -4.67 17.61
N PRO A 100 14.80 -3.80 17.19
CA PRO A 100 15.11 -3.64 15.78
C PRO A 100 15.65 -4.94 15.18
N ASP A 101 15.13 -5.33 14.02
CA ASP A 101 15.69 -6.36 13.15
C ASP A 101 16.05 -5.66 11.83
N ASP A 102 17.32 -5.75 11.42
CA ASP A 102 17.83 -5.12 10.21
C ASP A 102 17.28 -5.76 8.92
N ASN A 103 16.62 -6.91 9.03
CA ASN A 103 15.99 -7.62 7.91
C ASN A 103 14.48 -7.81 8.11
N LEU A 104 13.81 -6.85 8.76
CA LEU A 104 12.37 -6.92 8.97
C LEU A 104 11.63 -6.87 7.63
N VAL A 105 10.80 -7.88 7.39
CA VAL A 105 9.89 -7.94 6.23
C VAL A 105 8.46 -7.93 6.74
N ILE A 106 7.68 -6.94 6.29
CA ILE A 106 6.27 -6.80 6.64
C ILE A 106 5.44 -7.31 5.48
N ARG A 107 4.60 -8.32 5.74
CA ARG A 107 3.62 -8.81 4.78
C ARG A 107 2.29 -8.13 5.02
N ILE A 108 1.77 -7.47 3.99
CA ILE A 108 0.43 -6.86 3.98
C ILE A 108 -0.42 -7.64 3.00
N LYS A 109 -1.43 -8.35 3.49
CA LYS A 109 -2.49 -8.96 2.67
C LYS A 109 -3.60 -7.95 2.45
N TYR A 110 -3.94 -7.69 1.20
CA TYR A 110 -4.93 -6.69 0.84
C TYR A 110 -5.71 -7.05 -0.42
N GLU A 111 -6.81 -6.34 -0.63
CA GLU A 111 -7.62 -6.37 -1.83
C GLU A 111 -7.92 -4.93 -2.25
N THR A 112 -7.82 -4.62 -3.55
CA THR A 112 -8.14 -3.29 -4.08
C THR A 112 -9.65 -3.09 -4.19
N SER A 113 -10.11 -1.84 -4.14
CA SER A 113 -11.50 -1.51 -4.51
C SER A 113 -11.73 -1.69 -6.02
N PRO A 114 -12.93 -2.12 -6.46
CA PRO A 114 -13.36 -2.02 -7.86
C PRO A 114 -13.36 -0.60 -8.43
N SER A 115 -13.38 0.40 -7.54
CA SER A 115 -13.28 1.82 -7.87
C SER A 115 -11.85 2.39 -7.77
N ALA A 116 -10.83 1.53 -7.63
CA ALA A 116 -9.44 1.98 -7.53
C ALA A 116 -9.06 2.81 -8.77
N GLU A 117 -8.73 4.09 -8.56
CA GLU A 117 -8.46 5.05 -9.63
C GLU A 117 -7.19 4.72 -10.43
N SER A 118 -6.26 3.97 -9.82
CA SER A 118 -5.04 3.51 -10.45
C SER A 118 -5.22 2.33 -11.41
N LEU A 119 -6.41 1.71 -11.46
CA LEU A 119 -6.68 0.51 -12.25
C LEU A 119 -7.81 0.74 -13.25
N GLN A 120 -7.55 0.42 -14.52
CA GLN A 120 -8.56 0.49 -15.57
C GLN A 120 -8.91 -0.91 -16.09
N TRP A 121 -10.16 -1.29 -15.85
CA TRP A 121 -10.74 -2.56 -16.25
C TRP A 121 -11.56 -2.38 -17.53
N LEU A 122 -11.24 -3.15 -18.57
CA LEU A 122 -11.93 -3.14 -19.86
C LEU A 122 -12.67 -4.44 -20.08
N LYS A 123 -13.97 -4.33 -20.40
CA LYS A 123 -14.78 -5.45 -20.88
C LYS A 123 -14.30 -5.92 -22.25
N PRO A 124 -14.59 -7.18 -22.66
CA PRO A 124 -14.22 -7.68 -23.97
C PRO A 124 -14.55 -6.73 -25.12
N GLU A 125 -15.73 -6.13 -25.14
CA GLU A 125 -16.19 -5.24 -26.22
C GLU A 125 -15.40 -3.92 -26.30
N GLN A 126 -14.73 -3.52 -25.22
CA GLN A 126 -13.87 -2.34 -25.17
C GLN A 126 -12.45 -2.62 -25.68
N THR A 127 -12.06 -3.89 -25.80
CA THR A 127 -10.74 -4.28 -26.33
C THR A 127 -10.73 -4.31 -27.86
N CYS A 128 -9.54 -4.32 -28.48
CA CYS A 128 -9.42 -4.48 -29.93
C CYS A 128 -9.89 -5.87 -30.39
N GLY A 129 -9.58 -6.92 -29.62
CA GLY A 129 -9.90 -8.31 -29.96
C GLY A 129 -11.35 -8.73 -29.73
N LYS A 130 -12.15 -7.95 -28.98
CA LYS A 130 -13.58 -8.18 -28.71
C LYS A 130 -13.93 -9.51 -28.00
N LYS A 131 -12.93 -10.25 -27.51
CA LYS A 131 -13.09 -11.62 -26.98
C LYS A 131 -12.73 -11.78 -25.50
N LEU A 132 -11.72 -11.06 -25.03
CA LEU A 132 -11.18 -11.18 -23.67
C LEU A 132 -11.15 -9.81 -23.00
N PRO A 133 -11.32 -9.73 -21.66
CA PRO A 133 -11.16 -8.49 -20.93
C PRO A 133 -9.68 -8.07 -20.88
N TYR A 134 -9.43 -6.85 -20.41
CA TYR A 134 -8.08 -6.31 -20.28
C TYR A 134 -7.97 -5.43 -19.03
N LEU A 135 -6.82 -5.48 -18.35
CA LEU A 135 -6.49 -4.66 -17.20
C LEU A 135 -5.17 -3.94 -17.47
N PHE A 136 -5.11 -2.66 -17.10
CA PHE A 136 -3.85 -1.94 -16.97
C PHE A 136 -3.91 -0.95 -15.81
N SER A 137 -2.74 -0.51 -15.35
CA SER A 137 -2.59 0.44 -14.26
C SER A 137 -1.99 1.77 -14.74
N GLN A 138 -2.32 2.86 -14.06
CA GLN A 138 -1.65 4.16 -14.18
C GLN A 138 -1.46 4.75 -12.78
N CYS A 139 -0.21 4.88 -12.34
CA CYS A 139 0.10 5.26 -10.95
C CYS A 139 0.71 6.66 -10.80
N GLN A 140 1.12 7.32 -11.90
CA GLN A 140 1.67 8.67 -11.84
C GLN A 140 0.56 9.73 -11.87
N VAL A 141 0.56 10.76 -11.00
CA VAL A 141 1.59 11.09 -9.99
C VAL A 141 1.35 10.37 -8.65
N ILE A 142 0.15 10.48 -8.09
CA ILE A 142 -0.29 9.81 -6.87
C ILE A 142 -1.81 9.57 -6.98
N ILE A 143 -2.19 8.41 -7.54
CA ILE A 143 -3.58 8.02 -7.80
C ILE A 143 -3.84 6.65 -7.18
#